data_AF-A0A7J9H3H4-F1
#
_entry.id   AF-A0A7J9H3H4-F1
#
_cell.length_a   1.000
_cell.length_b   1.000
_cell.length_c   1.000
_cell.angle_alpha   90.00
_cell.angle_beta   90.00
_cell.angle_gamma   90.00
#
_symmetry.space_group_name_H-M   'P 1'
#
loop_
_entity.id
_entity.type
_entity.pdbx_description
1 polymer ?
#
loop_
_entity_poly.entity_id
_entity_poly.type
_entity_poly.pdbx_seq_one_letter_code
_entity_poly.pdbx_strand_id
1 'polypeptide(L)'
;MNRIRLVWSRMWNVLSDFFVSVGLSENLSVAIFVMDSLRQLAMKFLEREELANYNFQNEFLRPFVIIMWKSNSTEIRELIVRCISQMVLSRVRNVKSGWKSVFSVFTAAAADEHKNVVLLAFETMEKIVREYFPYITETEAATFTDCVRCLIKFTNSRFNSDVSLNAIAFLRFCAFKLAEGGLVCTDKSSDDGSSVSTVIKDDSGIQSFTDIDDPGSYWGPLLTGLSKLTSDSRLAIRKSSLEVLFNILNDHGHLFSQTFWLGVFSSVVLPIFDGVCEKRDKALQTEQDSPTAESPHRDAITWDTETSAVALQCLVDLFISFYDVLRPRLSDVVFILTRYLRSSIQGPASTGVAALSHLTGELGSRLSEDEWQEILLALKEAAMSTLPGFKKLLTTMDDIKVPHNSQSYSNTETSSDHGLTNDDLEDDNLQNVAYVVSRTKSH
;
A
#
# COMPACT_ATOMS: atom_id res chain seq x y z
N MET A 1 11.24 -26.02 37.06
CA MET A 1 12.40 -25.75 36.19
C MET A 1 13.45 -24.92 36.95
N ASN A 2 14.07 -25.47 38.00
CA ASN A 2 14.88 -24.68 38.94
C ASN A 2 16.38 -24.66 38.61
N ARG A 3 16.75 -25.09 37.39
CA ARG A 3 18.15 -25.05 36.92
C ARG A 3 18.51 -23.65 36.43
N ILE A 4 19.80 -23.32 36.52
CA ILE A 4 20.36 -22.06 36.04
C ILE A 4 20.11 -21.93 34.53
N ARG A 5 19.74 -20.71 34.08
CA ARG A 5 19.27 -20.43 32.71
C ARG A 5 20.27 -20.85 31.63
N LEU A 6 21.57 -20.65 31.86
CA LEU A 6 22.64 -21.08 30.92
C LEU A 6 22.61 -22.58 30.65
N VAL A 7 22.37 -23.39 31.70
CA VAL A 7 22.28 -24.85 31.57
C VAL A 7 21.05 -25.24 30.75
N TRP A 8 19.94 -24.55 31.00
CA TRP A 8 18.72 -24.74 30.21
C TRP A 8 18.90 -24.37 28.75
N SER A 9 19.55 -23.25 28.43
CA SER A 9 19.83 -22.85 27.04
C SER A 9 20.66 -23.93 26.30
N ARG A 10 21.70 -24.48 26.94
CA ARG A 10 22.47 -25.59 26.36
C ARG A 10 21.64 -26.85 26.13
N MET A 11 20.81 -27.24 27.10
CA MET A 11 19.88 -28.36 26.95
C MET A 11 18.85 -28.08 25.85
N TRP A 12 18.36 -26.84 25.78
CA TRP A 12 17.36 -26.43 24.81
C TRP A 12 17.89 -26.47 23.39
N ASN A 13 19.15 -26.11 23.13
CA ASN A 13 19.71 -26.22 21.79
C ASN A 13 19.61 -27.65 21.24
N VAL A 14 19.93 -28.66 22.05
CA VAL A 14 19.81 -30.07 21.65
C VAL A 14 18.34 -30.50 21.52
N LEU A 15 17.49 -30.10 22.48
CA LEU A 15 16.07 -30.45 22.45
C LEU A 15 15.32 -29.78 21.30
N SER A 16 15.65 -28.54 20.98
CA SER A 16 15.09 -27.76 19.88
C SER A 16 15.30 -28.47 18.55
N ASP A 17 16.53 -28.92 18.28
CA ASP A 17 16.85 -29.66 17.06
C ASP A 17 16.08 -30.99 16.99
N PHE A 18 15.95 -31.68 18.13
CA PHE A 18 15.11 -32.88 18.22
C PHE A 18 13.63 -32.59 17.93
N PHE A 19 13.05 -31.56 18.56
CA PHE A 19 11.66 -31.15 18.32
C PHE A 19 11.42 -30.79 16.85
N VAL A 20 12.34 -30.07 16.21
CA VAL A 20 12.26 -29.73 14.78
C VAL A 20 12.34 -30.99 13.92
N SER A 21 13.32 -31.86 14.17
CA SER A 21 13.51 -33.09 13.38
C SER A 21 12.29 -34.01 13.45
N VAL A 22 11.74 -34.21 14.65
CA VAL A 22 10.61 -35.14 14.83
C VAL A 22 9.28 -34.47 14.47
N GLY A 23 9.15 -33.16 14.66
CA GLY A 23 7.97 -32.40 14.20
C GLY A 23 7.83 -32.35 12.68
N LEU A 24 8.92 -32.58 11.93
CA LEU A 24 8.94 -32.72 10.47
C LEU A 24 8.86 -34.18 9.98
N SER A 25 8.60 -35.12 10.88
CA SER A 25 8.42 -36.54 10.54
C SER A 25 7.24 -36.75 9.59
N GLU A 26 7.42 -37.66 8.62
CA GLU A 26 6.33 -38.12 7.73
C GLU A 26 5.22 -38.85 8.50
N ASN A 27 5.57 -39.48 9.64
CA ASN A 27 4.57 -40.07 10.51
C ASN A 27 3.81 -38.97 11.27
N LEU A 28 2.60 -38.67 10.79
CA LEU A 28 1.73 -37.64 11.33
C LEU A 28 1.45 -37.83 12.84
N SER A 29 1.25 -39.06 13.32
CA SER A 29 0.96 -39.31 14.74
C SER A 29 2.15 -38.94 15.64
N VAL A 30 3.36 -39.26 15.19
CA VAL A 30 4.61 -38.91 15.89
C VAL A 30 4.81 -37.39 15.90
N ALA A 31 4.60 -36.75 14.75
CA ALA A 31 4.71 -35.30 14.63
C ALA A 31 3.68 -34.59 15.55
N ILE A 32 2.41 -35.01 15.56
CA ILE A 32 1.37 -34.46 16.45
C ILE A 32 1.77 -34.59 17.93
N PHE A 33 2.25 -35.76 18.35
CA PHE A 33 2.67 -36.00 19.74
C PHE A 33 3.82 -35.08 20.17
N VAL A 34 4.81 -34.92 19.29
CA VAL A 34 5.96 -34.04 19.55
C VAL A 34 5.56 -32.57 19.55
N MET A 35 4.66 -32.16 18.65
CA MET A 35 4.12 -30.80 18.63
C MET A 35 3.33 -30.48 19.91
N ASP A 36 2.55 -31.42 20.41
CA ASP A 36 1.84 -31.25 21.68
C ASP A 36 2.80 -31.18 22.87
N SER A 37 3.82 -32.05 22.89
CA SER A 37 4.87 -32.04 23.91
C SER A 37 5.61 -30.70 23.94
N LEU A 38 5.92 -30.15 22.75
CA LEU A 38 6.53 -28.84 22.60
C LEU A 38 5.61 -27.73 23.12
N ARG A 39 4.30 -27.77 22.81
CA ARG A 39 3.29 -26.83 23.29
C ARG A 39 3.20 -26.84 24.82
N GLN A 40 3.11 -28.01 25.43
CA GLN A 40 3.04 -28.14 26.89
C GLN A 40 4.27 -27.52 27.57
N LEU A 41 5.46 -27.75 27.00
CA LEU A 41 6.69 -27.18 27.51
C LEU A 41 6.74 -25.66 27.34
N ALA A 42 6.41 -25.16 26.15
CA ALA A 42 6.38 -23.73 25.84
C ALA A 42 5.39 -22.97 26.74
N MET A 43 4.21 -23.55 27.03
CA MET A 43 3.25 -22.98 28.00
C MET A 43 3.87 -22.76 29.38
N LYS A 44 4.67 -23.72 29.86
CA LYS A 44 5.37 -23.59 31.15
C LYS A 44 6.50 -22.58 31.12
N PHE A 45 7.12 -22.35 29.98
CA PHE A 45 8.13 -21.29 29.84
C PHE A 45 7.51 -19.90 29.77
N LEU A 46 6.37 -19.74 29.11
CA LEU A 46 5.61 -18.48 29.08
C LEU A 46 5.00 -18.10 30.45
N GLU A 47 4.85 -19.06 31.38
CA GLU A 47 4.48 -18.77 32.77
C GLU A 47 5.58 -18.02 33.54
N ARG A 48 6.83 -18.00 33.04
CA ARG A 48 7.97 -17.36 33.70
C ARG A 48 8.19 -15.95 33.15
N GLU A 49 8.42 -15.01 34.05
CA GLU A 49 8.82 -13.66 33.66
C GLU A 49 10.16 -13.66 32.92
N GLU A 50 10.20 -12.90 31.83
CA GLU A 50 11.40 -12.65 31.06
C GLU A 50 12.20 -11.49 31.63
N LEU A 51 13.50 -11.71 31.86
CA LEU A 51 14.39 -10.64 32.32
C LEU A 51 14.80 -9.80 31.11
N ALA A 52 14.98 -8.51 31.33
CA ALA A 52 15.53 -7.60 30.33
C ALA A 52 16.85 -8.17 29.74
N ASN A 53 16.99 -8.13 28.41
CA ASN A 53 18.13 -8.61 27.63
C ASN A 53 18.33 -10.13 27.53
N TYR A 54 17.36 -10.94 27.97
CA TYR A 54 17.40 -12.39 27.79
C TYR A 54 16.16 -12.88 27.04
N ASN A 55 16.25 -12.92 25.70
CA ASN A 55 15.16 -13.21 24.77
C ASN A 55 14.85 -14.71 24.63
N PHE A 56 14.71 -15.42 25.74
CA PHE A 56 14.51 -16.87 25.72
C PHE A 56 13.16 -17.26 25.16
N GLN A 57 12.09 -16.49 25.38
CA GLN A 57 10.76 -16.86 24.87
C GLN A 57 10.79 -17.02 23.35
N ASN A 58 11.52 -16.16 22.65
CA ASN A 58 11.77 -16.30 21.22
C ASN A 58 12.53 -17.60 20.86
N GLU A 59 13.55 -17.99 21.64
CA GLU A 59 14.29 -19.24 21.42
C GLU A 59 13.43 -20.49 21.62
N PHE A 60 12.53 -20.50 22.63
CA PHE A 60 11.65 -21.64 22.89
C PHE A 60 10.52 -21.79 21.88
N LEU A 61 10.08 -20.67 21.29
CA LEU A 61 9.05 -20.69 20.25
C LEU A 61 9.61 -20.90 18.85
N ARG A 62 10.92 -20.73 18.64
CA ARG A 62 11.60 -20.90 17.36
C ARG A 62 11.32 -22.25 16.66
N PRO A 63 11.22 -23.40 17.35
CA PRO A 63 10.85 -24.66 16.69
C PRO A 63 9.49 -24.59 15.99
N PHE A 64 8.48 -23.92 16.57
CA PHE A 64 7.19 -23.74 15.90
C PHE A 64 7.34 -22.98 14.58
N VAL A 65 8.16 -21.92 14.57
CA VAL A 65 8.44 -21.15 13.36
C VAL A 65 9.08 -22.04 12.29
N ILE A 66 10.12 -22.80 12.64
CA ILE A 66 10.84 -23.64 11.69
C ILE A 66 9.92 -24.72 11.11
N ILE A 67 9.13 -25.39 11.96
CA ILE A 67 8.23 -26.47 11.52
C ILE A 67 7.09 -25.91 10.68
N MET A 68 6.53 -24.74 11.03
CA MET A 68 5.49 -24.07 10.23
C MET A 68 5.96 -23.80 8.80
N TRP A 69 7.21 -23.36 8.64
CA TRP A 69 7.80 -23.06 7.33
C TRP A 69 8.18 -24.29 6.51
N LYS A 70 8.59 -25.38 7.18
CA LYS A 70 9.15 -26.57 6.50
C LYS A 70 8.16 -27.72 6.34
N SER A 71 7.07 -27.74 7.09
CA SER A 71 6.11 -28.86 7.08
C SER A 71 5.23 -28.82 5.84
N ASN A 72 5.20 -29.95 5.11
CA ASN A 72 4.26 -30.17 4.02
C ASN A 72 2.86 -30.59 4.51
N SER A 73 2.73 -31.07 5.76
CA SER A 73 1.43 -31.47 6.33
C SER A 73 0.63 -30.26 6.81
N THR A 74 -0.54 -30.08 6.23
CA THR A 74 -1.51 -29.05 6.59
C THR A 74 -2.04 -29.24 8.01
N GLU A 75 -2.22 -30.48 8.45
CA GLU A 75 -2.66 -30.82 9.80
C GLU A 75 -1.64 -30.34 10.84
N ILE A 76 -0.34 -30.48 10.57
CA ILE A 76 0.72 -29.98 11.45
C ILE A 76 0.77 -28.45 11.45
N ARG A 77 0.65 -27.80 10.28
CA ARG A 77 0.62 -26.33 10.21
C ARG A 77 -0.59 -25.75 10.94
N GLU A 78 -1.77 -26.36 10.76
CA GLU A 78 -3.00 -26.00 11.49
C GLU A 78 -2.84 -26.21 13.00
N LEU A 79 -2.26 -27.34 13.42
CA LEU A 79 -1.95 -27.62 14.82
C LEU A 79 -1.02 -26.56 15.41
N ILE A 80 0.05 -26.18 14.70
CA ILE A 80 0.98 -25.13 15.14
C ILE A 80 0.25 -23.81 15.39
N VAL A 81 -0.61 -23.38 14.45
CA VAL A 81 -1.40 -22.15 14.61
C VAL A 81 -2.29 -22.27 15.85
N ARG A 82 -3.02 -23.39 16.03
CA ARG A 82 -3.85 -23.60 17.24
C ARG A 82 -3.03 -23.53 18.54
N CYS A 83 -1.88 -24.19 18.56
CA CYS A 83 -0.96 -24.17 19.70
C CYS A 83 -0.57 -22.74 20.05
N ILE A 84 -0.05 -22.00 19.07
CA ILE A 84 0.42 -20.61 19.27
C ILE A 84 -0.74 -19.71 19.70
N SER A 85 -1.89 -19.80 19.04
CA SER A 85 -3.08 -19.03 19.39
C SER A 85 -3.52 -19.27 20.84
N GLN A 86 -3.62 -20.54 21.25
CA GLN A 86 -3.98 -20.88 22.62
C GLN A 86 -2.96 -20.33 23.63
N MET A 87 -1.67 -20.51 23.35
CA MET A 87 -0.60 -20.08 24.26
C MET A 87 -0.60 -18.56 24.47
N VAL A 88 -0.71 -17.81 23.38
CA VAL A 88 -0.70 -16.35 23.44
C VAL A 88 -1.95 -15.81 24.13
N LEU A 89 -3.14 -16.29 23.76
CA LEU A 89 -4.39 -15.80 24.36
C LEU A 89 -4.50 -16.15 25.85
N SER A 90 -3.92 -17.28 26.29
CA SER A 90 -3.96 -17.67 27.70
C SER A 90 -2.90 -16.97 28.57
N ARG A 91 -1.84 -16.44 27.98
CA ARG A 91 -0.66 -15.89 28.69
C ARG A 91 -0.18 -14.55 28.16
N VAL A 92 -1.05 -13.78 27.51
CA VAL A 92 -0.70 -12.56 26.77
C VAL A 92 0.15 -11.56 27.57
N ARG A 93 -0.14 -11.39 28.86
CA ARG A 93 0.57 -10.47 29.76
C ARG A 93 2.04 -10.84 29.97
N ASN A 94 2.36 -12.12 29.81
CA ASN A 94 3.70 -12.65 30.01
C ASN A 94 4.49 -12.75 28.70
N VAL A 95 3.85 -12.58 27.54
CA VAL A 95 4.55 -12.65 26.25
C VAL A 95 5.35 -11.35 26.07
N LYS A 96 6.66 -11.52 25.88
CA LYS A 96 7.65 -10.46 25.68
C LYS A 96 8.40 -10.73 24.37
N SER A 97 9.65 -11.18 24.39
CA SER A 97 10.39 -11.50 23.15
C SER A 97 9.73 -12.61 22.31
N GLY A 98 8.84 -13.40 22.93
CA GLY A 98 8.03 -14.42 22.27
C GLY A 98 7.13 -13.87 21.15
N TRP A 99 6.73 -12.60 21.20
CA TRP A 99 5.90 -11.97 20.16
C TRP A 99 6.52 -12.08 18.76
N LYS A 100 7.85 -11.99 18.67
CA LYS A 100 8.58 -12.15 17.40
C LYS A 100 8.29 -13.49 16.74
N SER A 101 8.33 -14.57 17.52
CA SER A 101 8.02 -15.92 17.03
C SER A 101 6.53 -16.09 16.73
N VAL A 102 5.65 -15.51 17.55
CA VAL A 102 4.19 -15.53 17.33
C VAL A 102 3.84 -14.89 16.00
N PHE A 103 4.28 -13.65 15.75
CA PHE A 103 4.02 -12.96 14.49
C PHE A 103 4.72 -13.63 13.31
N SER A 104 5.89 -14.26 13.52
CA SER A 104 6.53 -15.06 12.47
C SER A 104 5.68 -16.28 12.04
N VAL A 105 5.08 -16.99 13.00
CA VAL A 105 4.15 -18.10 12.70
C VAL A 105 2.90 -17.58 11.99
N PHE A 106 2.26 -16.52 12.48
CA PHE A 106 1.07 -15.97 11.83
C PHE A 106 1.34 -15.37 10.45
N THR A 107 2.52 -14.76 10.24
CA THR A 107 2.94 -14.27 8.92
C THR A 107 3.12 -15.43 7.94
N ALA A 108 3.68 -16.57 8.40
CA ALA A 108 3.77 -17.78 7.59
C ALA A 108 2.37 -18.35 7.29
N ALA A 109 1.51 -18.41 8.30
CA ALA A 109 0.13 -18.89 8.17
C ALA A 109 -0.71 -18.02 7.23
N ALA A 110 -0.48 -16.70 7.18
CA ALA A 110 -1.14 -15.79 6.25
C ALA A 110 -0.82 -16.09 4.78
N ALA A 111 0.31 -16.76 4.52
CA ALA A 111 0.73 -17.20 3.19
C ALA A 111 0.34 -18.67 2.89
N ASP A 112 -0.36 -19.35 3.80
CA ASP A 112 -0.66 -20.77 3.66
C ASP A 112 -1.60 -21.05 2.48
N GLU A 113 -1.49 -22.25 1.95
CA GLU A 113 -2.31 -22.70 0.82
C GLU A 113 -3.72 -23.12 1.22
N HIS A 114 -3.95 -23.34 2.51
CA HIS A 114 -5.23 -23.78 3.05
C HIS A 114 -5.94 -22.66 3.81
N LYS A 115 -7.16 -22.35 3.34
CA LYS A 115 -8.02 -21.31 3.90
C LYS A 115 -8.21 -21.42 5.42
N ASN A 116 -8.35 -22.63 5.96
CA ASN A 116 -8.57 -22.84 7.40
C ASN A 116 -7.39 -22.36 8.25
N VAL A 117 -6.15 -22.60 7.79
CA VAL A 117 -4.93 -22.16 8.48
C VAL A 117 -4.86 -20.63 8.51
N VAL A 118 -5.14 -20.00 7.37
CA VAL A 118 -5.19 -18.53 7.24
C VAL A 118 -6.26 -17.92 8.17
N LEU A 119 -7.48 -18.46 8.15
CA LEU A 119 -8.60 -17.94 8.94
C LEU A 119 -8.36 -18.08 10.45
N LEU A 120 -7.85 -19.22 10.90
CA LEU A 120 -7.54 -19.46 12.31
C LEU A 120 -6.47 -18.48 12.82
N ALA A 121 -5.43 -18.26 12.03
CA ALA A 121 -4.39 -17.29 12.36
C ALA A 121 -4.96 -15.86 12.38
N PHE A 122 -5.80 -15.50 11.41
CA PHE A 122 -6.41 -14.18 11.32
C PHE A 122 -7.36 -13.88 12.49
N GLU A 123 -8.21 -14.84 12.88
CA GLU A 123 -9.10 -14.68 14.04
C GLU A 123 -8.32 -14.39 15.32
N THR A 124 -7.17 -15.05 15.48
CA THR A 124 -6.29 -14.81 16.63
C THR A 124 -5.63 -13.44 16.54
N MET A 125 -5.17 -13.06 15.35
CA MET A 125 -4.57 -11.75 15.09
C MET A 125 -5.55 -10.61 15.39
N GLU A 126 -6.83 -10.76 15.02
CA GLU A 126 -7.90 -9.82 15.34
C GLU A 126 -8.04 -9.63 16.86
N LYS A 127 -8.10 -10.73 17.64
CA LYS A 127 -8.18 -10.64 19.11
C LYS A 127 -6.95 -9.96 19.70
N ILE A 128 -5.75 -10.29 19.20
CA ILE A 128 -4.49 -9.67 19.62
C ILE A 128 -4.52 -8.15 19.42
N VAL A 129 -4.89 -7.70 18.22
CA VAL A 129 -4.91 -6.27 17.89
C VAL A 129 -6.01 -5.53 18.66
N ARG A 130 -7.20 -6.11 18.82
CA ARG A 130 -8.33 -5.43 19.49
C ARG A 130 -8.19 -5.36 21.00
N GLU A 131 -7.79 -6.46 21.64
CA GLU A 131 -7.86 -6.62 23.10
C GLU A 131 -6.50 -6.44 23.78
N TYR A 132 -5.39 -6.66 23.06
CA TYR A 132 -4.06 -6.77 23.65
C TYR A 132 -3.03 -5.84 23.00
N PHE A 133 -3.48 -4.80 22.30
CA PHE A 133 -2.62 -3.80 21.66
C PHE A 133 -1.52 -3.22 22.57
N PRO A 134 -1.78 -2.83 23.83
CA PRO A 134 -0.75 -2.24 24.70
C PRO A 134 0.44 -3.17 24.92
N TYR A 135 0.22 -4.49 25.01
CA TYR A 135 1.29 -5.46 25.20
C TYR A 135 2.23 -5.57 23.98
N ILE A 136 1.77 -5.15 22.80
CA ILE A 136 2.58 -5.11 21.56
C ILE A 136 3.47 -3.88 21.57
N THR A 137 2.90 -2.71 21.90
CA THR A 137 3.61 -1.41 21.85
C THR A 137 4.55 -1.20 23.04
N GLU A 138 4.21 -1.72 24.22
CA GLU A 138 5.02 -1.60 25.44
C GLU A 138 6.24 -2.53 25.47
N THR A 139 6.32 -3.52 24.58
CA THR A 139 7.43 -4.49 24.57
C THR A 139 8.66 -3.90 23.86
N GLU A 140 8.60 -3.76 22.53
CA GLU A 140 9.67 -3.18 21.70
C GLU A 140 9.06 -2.62 20.40
N ALA A 141 9.62 -1.55 19.82
CA ALA A 141 9.16 -1.02 18.52
C ALA A 141 9.21 -2.06 17.38
N ALA A 142 10.19 -2.97 17.44
CA ALA A 142 10.29 -4.09 16.52
C ALA A 142 9.08 -5.05 16.61
N THR A 143 8.48 -5.21 17.80
CA THR A 143 7.31 -6.07 18.00
C THR A 143 6.08 -5.50 17.30
N PHE A 144 5.88 -4.18 17.37
CA PHE A 144 4.84 -3.50 16.60
C PHE A 144 5.08 -3.61 15.09
N THR A 145 6.34 -3.44 14.66
CA THR A 145 6.71 -3.61 13.24
C THR A 145 6.39 -5.03 12.74
N ASP A 146 6.63 -6.06 13.55
CA ASP A 146 6.29 -7.45 13.24
C ASP A 146 4.77 -7.66 13.17
N CYS A 147 4.01 -7.04 14.07
CA CYS A 147 2.53 -7.02 14.03
C CYS A 147 2.00 -6.41 12.73
N VAL A 148 2.49 -5.22 12.35
CA VAL A 148 2.13 -4.56 11.09
C VAL A 148 2.50 -5.41 9.89
N ARG A 149 3.70 -5.99 9.86
CA ARG A 149 4.13 -6.90 8.77
C ARG A 149 3.21 -8.11 8.65
N CYS A 150 2.76 -8.66 9.77
CA CYS A 150 1.81 -9.76 9.80
C CYS A 150 0.45 -9.35 9.20
N LEU A 151 -0.09 -8.18 9.57
CA LEU A 151 -1.33 -7.64 8.99
C LEU A 151 -1.20 -7.40 7.48
N ILE A 152 -0.10 -6.78 7.04
CA ILE A 152 0.21 -6.58 5.60
C ILE A 152 0.31 -7.92 4.87
N LYS A 153 0.74 -9.01 5.53
CA LYS A 153 0.74 -10.32 4.88
C LYS A 153 -0.68 -10.85 4.70
N PHE A 154 -1.58 -10.64 5.66
CA PHE A 154 -3.00 -11.01 5.53
C PHE A 154 -3.73 -10.23 4.44
N THR A 155 -3.32 -8.99 4.13
CA THR A 155 -3.89 -8.24 2.99
C THR A 155 -3.61 -8.91 1.64
N ASN A 156 -2.58 -9.76 1.56
CA ASN A 156 -2.22 -10.52 0.35
C ASN A 156 -2.90 -11.89 0.25
N SER A 157 -3.92 -12.17 1.08
CA SER A 157 -4.62 -13.45 1.09
C SER A 157 -5.33 -13.73 -0.24
N ARG A 158 -5.12 -14.93 -0.80
CA ARG A 158 -5.72 -15.38 -2.07
C ARG A 158 -7.15 -15.92 -1.96
N PHE A 159 -7.65 -16.16 -0.74
CA PHE A 159 -8.92 -16.88 -0.53
C PHE A 159 -10.10 -15.98 -0.19
N ASN A 160 -9.86 -14.78 0.35
CA ASN A 160 -10.93 -13.89 0.77
C ASN A 160 -10.52 -12.41 0.70
N SER A 161 -11.29 -11.61 -0.04
CA SER A 161 -11.21 -10.15 -0.02
C SER A 161 -11.52 -9.60 1.37
N ASP A 162 -12.42 -10.21 2.14
CA ASP A 162 -12.84 -9.71 3.44
C ASP A 162 -11.71 -9.79 4.46
N VAL A 163 -10.93 -10.89 4.48
CA VAL A 163 -9.72 -10.98 5.33
C VAL A 163 -8.75 -9.87 4.97
N SER A 164 -8.60 -9.61 3.67
CA SER A 164 -7.69 -8.59 3.19
C SER A 164 -8.16 -7.17 3.57
N LEU A 165 -9.44 -6.87 3.40
CA LEU A 165 -10.07 -5.60 3.75
C LEU A 165 -10.12 -5.39 5.28
N ASN A 166 -10.43 -6.44 6.04
CA ASN A 166 -10.39 -6.40 7.51
C ASN A 166 -8.96 -6.16 8.01
N ALA A 167 -7.95 -6.77 7.39
CA ALA A 167 -6.55 -6.49 7.72
C ALA A 167 -6.17 -5.02 7.45
N ILE A 168 -6.67 -4.42 6.36
CA ILE A 168 -6.52 -2.97 6.11
C ILE A 168 -7.23 -2.14 7.19
N ALA A 169 -8.45 -2.52 7.59
CA ALA A 169 -9.16 -1.87 8.67
C ALA A 169 -8.40 -1.98 10.01
N PHE A 170 -7.74 -3.10 10.28
CA PHE A 170 -6.87 -3.26 11.45
C PHE A 170 -5.62 -2.39 11.38
N LEU A 171 -5.04 -2.17 10.20
CA LEU A 171 -3.95 -1.20 10.04
C LEU A 171 -4.43 0.22 10.38
N ARG A 172 -5.65 0.61 9.97
CA ARG A 172 -6.26 1.88 10.40
C ARG A 172 -6.45 1.93 11.91
N PHE A 173 -6.93 0.85 12.51
CA PHE A 173 -7.09 0.76 13.96
C PHE A 173 -5.75 0.88 14.70
N CYS A 174 -4.68 0.27 14.19
CA CYS A 174 -3.33 0.43 14.73
C CYS A 174 -2.90 1.90 14.70
N ALA A 175 -3.12 2.61 13.58
CA ALA A 175 -2.83 4.04 13.48
C ALA A 175 -3.62 4.87 14.51
N PHE A 176 -4.92 4.61 14.63
CA PHE A 176 -5.76 5.26 15.66
C PHE A 176 -5.23 5.02 17.07
N LYS A 177 -4.84 3.79 17.41
CA LYS A 177 -4.28 3.46 18.73
C LYS A 177 -2.90 4.05 18.98
N LEU A 178 -2.06 4.18 17.96
CA LEU A 178 -0.79 4.90 18.06
C LEU A 178 -1.02 6.39 18.37
N ALA A 179 -2.00 7.01 17.71
CA ALA A 179 -2.38 8.40 17.97
C ALA A 179 -2.94 8.60 19.39
N GLU A 180 -3.81 7.70 19.86
CA GLU A 180 -4.36 7.74 21.22
C GLU A 180 -3.27 7.54 22.31
N GLY A 181 -2.27 6.71 22.02
CA GLY A 181 -1.16 6.41 22.94
C GLY A 181 -0.19 7.56 23.19
N GLY A 182 -0.38 8.74 22.58
CA GLY A 182 0.44 9.93 22.84
C GLY A 182 1.89 9.83 22.35
N LEU A 183 2.18 8.94 21.40
CA LEU A 183 3.47 8.83 20.72
C LEU A 183 3.63 9.99 19.72
N VAL A 184 3.78 11.20 20.24
CA VAL A 184 3.97 12.44 19.46
C VAL A 184 5.40 12.47 18.92
N CYS A 185 5.56 12.52 17.60
CA CYS A 185 6.87 12.73 16.95
C CYS A 185 7.35 14.15 17.27
N THR A 186 8.07 14.31 18.38
CA THR A 186 8.58 15.61 18.81
C THR A 186 9.93 15.88 18.15
N ASP A 187 10.01 16.96 17.37
CA ASP A 187 11.29 17.53 16.97
C ASP A 187 12.02 17.97 18.25
N LYS A 188 13.04 17.23 18.67
CA LYS A 188 13.93 17.67 19.74
C LYS A 188 14.64 18.94 19.30
N SER A 189 14.17 20.10 19.76
CA SER A 189 15.00 21.29 19.86
C SER A 189 14.70 22.10 21.12
N SER A 190 15.79 22.45 21.80
CA SER A 190 15.99 23.32 22.99
C SER A 190 15.55 22.77 24.35
N ASP A 191 16.31 22.85 25.44
CA ASP A 191 17.72 23.13 25.76
C ASP A 191 17.85 22.81 27.27
N ASP A 192 18.80 21.97 27.69
CA ASP A 192 19.71 22.19 28.84
C ASP A 192 20.50 20.91 29.19
N GLY A 193 21.82 21.06 29.35
CA GLY A 193 22.65 20.19 30.19
C GLY A 193 23.27 18.89 29.63
N SER A 194 24.41 19.03 28.95
CA SER A 194 25.57 18.11 29.04
C SER A 194 25.42 16.63 28.66
N SER A 195 26.01 16.23 27.53
CA SER A 195 27.19 15.34 27.49
C SER A 195 27.62 15.07 26.04
N VAL A 196 28.92 15.24 25.80
CA VAL A 196 29.62 15.05 24.53
C VAL A 196 29.67 13.57 24.14
N SER A 197 29.30 13.23 22.91
CA SER A 197 29.98 12.15 22.18
C SER A 197 30.01 12.42 20.68
N THR A 198 31.23 12.43 20.18
CA THR A 198 31.74 12.79 18.85
C THR A 198 31.15 11.99 17.69
N VAL A 199 30.93 12.72 16.60
CA VAL A 199 30.58 12.28 15.25
C VAL A 199 31.66 11.37 14.65
N ILE A 200 31.25 10.28 13.98
CA ILE A 200 31.87 9.83 12.74
C ILE A 200 30.77 9.79 11.67
N LYS A 201 30.95 10.65 10.67
CA LYS A 201 30.08 10.85 9.51
C LYS A 201 30.52 9.83 8.46
N ASP A 202 29.59 9.05 7.93
CA ASP A 202 29.79 8.36 6.65
C ASP A 202 28.61 8.68 5.73
N ASP A 203 28.96 9.06 4.51
CA ASP A 203 28.13 9.66 3.47
C ASP A 203 27.61 8.56 2.55
N SER A 204 26.31 8.25 2.64
CA SER A 204 25.55 7.63 1.55
C SER A 204 24.06 7.77 1.80
N GLY A 205 23.36 8.45 0.90
CA GLY A 205 21.92 8.70 0.97
C GLY A 205 21.10 7.41 1.00
N ILE A 206 20.35 7.27 2.09
CA ILE A 206 18.96 6.77 2.23
C ILE A 206 18.67 7.04 3.72
N GLN A 207 17.96 8.11 4.05
CA GLN A 207 17.48 8.32 5.42
C GLN A 207 16.36 7.33 5.67
N SER A 208 16.73 6.15 6.18
CA SER A 208 15.78 5.21 6.75
C SER A 208 15.36 5.72 8.13
N PHE A 209 14.10 5.47 8.51
CA PHE A 209 13.43 5.82 9.77
C PHE A 209 14.08 5.18 11.03
N THR A 210 15.41 5.12 11.13
CA THR A 210 16.12 4.14 11.98
C THR A 210 16.63 4.64 13.31
N ASP A 211 16.21 5.82 13.79
CA ASP A 211 16.34 6.11 15.22
C ASP A 211 15.22 5.39 15.98
N ILE A 212 15.60 4.28 16.61
CA ILE A 212 14.75 3.29 17.29
C ILE A 212 13.92 3.91 18.44
N ASP A 213 14.28 5.11 18.91
CA ASP A 213 13.60 5.84 19.99
C ASP A 213 12.77 7.05 19.51
N ASP A 214 12.64 7.27 18.19
CA ASP A 214 11.72 8.29 17.65
C ASP A 214 10.30 7.70 17.53
N PRO A 215 9.24 8.38 17.99
CA PRO A 215 7.86 8.00 17.73
C PRO A 215 7.54 7.77 16.23
N GLY A 216 8.32 8.36 15.32
CA GLY A 216 8.26 8.08 13.88
C GLY A 216 8.57 6.63 13.49
N SER A 217 9.27 5.87 14.35
CA SER A 217 9.62 4.45 14.12
C SER A 217 8.40 3.53 14.05
N TYR A 218 7.29 3.87 14.73
CA TYR A 218 6.05 3.10 14.69
C TYR A 218 5.22 3.40 13.44
N TRP A 219 5.14 4.68 13.06
CA TRP A 219 4.35 5.14 11.92
C TRP A 219 4.93 4.69 10.58
N GLY A 220 6.26 4.70 10.43
CA GLY A 220 6.95 4.39 9.17
C GLY A 220 6.54 3.04 8.54
N PRO A 221 6.65 1.90 9.26
CA PRO A 221 6.26 0.59 8.73
C PRO A 221 4.78 0.49 8.34
N LEU A 222 3.90 1.14 9.10
CA LEU A 222 2.45 1.14 8.87
C LEU A 222 2.11 1.89 7.59
N LEU A 223 2.60 3.13 7.47
CA LEU A 223 2.35 3.99 6.32
C LEU A 223 2.98 3.41 5.03
N THR A 224 4.23 2.94 5.13
CA THR A 224 4.92 2.28 4.01
C THR A 224 4.20 1.00 3.57
N GLY A 225 3.67 0.22 4.53
CA GLY A 225 2.88 -0.97 4.26
C GLY A 225 1.62 -0.64 3.45
N LEU A 226 0.84 0.34 3.88
CA LEU A 226 -0.37 0.80 3.18
C LEU A 226 -0.06 1.37 1.80
N SER A 227 1.00 2.19 1.67
CA SER A 227 1.42 2.76 0.39
C SER A 227 1.71 1.66 -0.65
N LYS A 228 2.39 0.57 -0.27
CA LYS A 228 2.64 -0.56 -1.18
C LYS A 228 1.36 -1.24 -1.67
N LEU A 229 0.30 -1.26 -0.85
CA LEU A 229 -0.99 -1.88 -1.21
C LEU A 229 -1.81 -1.05 -2.21
N THR A 230 -1.48 0.23 -2.40
CA THR A 230 -2.10 1.05 -3.46
C THR A 230 -1.79 0.54 -4.88
N SER A 231 -0.77 -0.31 -5.02
CA SER A 231 -0.38 -0.99 -6.26
C SER A 231 -0.87 -2.46 -6.34
N ASP A 232 -1.79 -2.90 -5.47
CA ASP A 232 -2.34 -4.27 -5.51
C ASP A 232 -3.12 -4.57 -6.81
N SER A 233 -3.14 -5.81 -7.29
CA SER A 233 -3.90 -6.16 -8.51
C SER A 233 -5.42 -6.05 -8.32
N ARG A 234 -5.91 -6.15 -7.08
CA ARG A 234 -7.34 -6.15 -6.73
C ARG A 234 -7.82 -4.72 -6.47
N LEU A 235 -8.81 -4.27 -7.25
CA LEU A 235 -9.37 -2.91 -7.19
C LEU A 235 -9.83 -2.52 -5.78
N ALA A 236 -10.57 -3.39 -5.10
CA ALA A 236 -11.10 -3.12 -3.76
C ALA A 236 -9.98 -2.85 -2.73
N ILE A 237 -8.87 -3.58 -2.83
CA ILE A 237 -7.73 -3.43 -1.92
C ILE A 237 -6.93 -2.17 -2.24
N ARG A 238 -6.72 -1.86 -3.53
CA ARG A 238 -6.10 -0.60 -3.93
C ARG A 238 -6.86 0.60 -3.40
N LYS A 239 -8.17 0.69 -3.71
CA LYS A 239 -9.03 1.81 -3.28
C LYS A 239 -9.06 1.92 -1.75
N SER A 240 -9.32 0.81 -1.06
CA SER A 240 -9.36 0.81 0.41
C SER A 240 -8.02 1.22 1.04
N SER A 241 -6.89 0.74 0.52
CA SER A 241 -5.57 1.09 1.06
C SER A 241 -5.21 2.55 0.81
N LEU A 242 -5.56 3.09 -0.36
CA LEU A 242 -5.38 4.49 -0.71
C LEU A 242 -6.20 5.39 0.24
N GLU A 243 -7.50 5.13 0.37
CA GLU A 243 -8.39 5.88 1.25
C GLU A 243 -7.93 5.79 2.71
N VAL A 244 -7.59 4.59 3.20
CA VAL A 244 -7.13 4.41 4.58
C VAL A 244 -5.81 5.14 4.83
N LEU A 245 -4.85 5.09 3.89
CA LEU A 245 -3.59 5.81 4.02
C LEU A 245 -3.82 7.32 4.12
N PHE A 246 -4.53 7.92 3.16
CA PHE A 246 -4.78 9.36 3.15
C PHE A 246 -5.65 9.81 4.33
N ASN A 247 -6.61 9.00 4.76
CA ASN A 247 -7.37 9.28 5.98
C ASN A 247 -6.47 9.28 7.21
N ILE A 248 -5.55 8.32 7.37
CA ILE A 248 -4.60 8.32 8.50
C ILE A 248 -3.74 9.58 8.49
N LEU A 249 -3.24 9.97 7.31
CA LEU A 249 -2.43 11.17 7.13
C LEU A 249 -3.21 12.45 7.47
N ASN A 250 -4.48 12.55 7.08
CA ASN A 250 -5.35 13.67 7.42
C ASN A 250 -5.73 13.68 8.91
N ASP A 251 -6.18 12.55 9.44
CA ASP A 251 -6.70 12.41 10.81
C ASP A 251 -5.60 12.63 11.86
N HIS A 252 -4.37 12.17 11.59
CA HIS A 252 -3.29 12.09 12.58
C HIS A 252 -2.02 12.84 12.19
N GLY A 253 -1.97 13.45 11.01
CA GLY A 253 -0.81 14.19 10.52
C GLY A 253 -0.37 15.36 11.39
N HIS A 254 -1.27 15.94 12.18
CA HIS A 254 -0.94 17.01 13.13
C HIS A 254 -0.01 16.55 14.27
N LEU A 255 0.15 15.23 14.48
CA LEU A 255 1.06 14.65 15.47
C LEU A 255 2.49 14.48 14.95
N PHE A 256 2.71 14.72 13.66
CA PHE A 256 3.99 14.51 13.00
C PHE A 256 4.84 15.77 13.06
N SER A 257 6.13 15.61 13.37
CA SER A 257 7.12 16.66 13.20
C SER A 257 7.24 17.07 11.73
N GLN A 258 7.76 18.28 11.48
CA GLN A 258 7.98 18.74 10.11
C GLN A 258 8.97 17.83 9.36
N THR A 259 10.03 17.41 10.05
CA THR A 259 11.05 16.49 9.52
C THR A 259 10.44 15.14 9.13
N PHE A 260 9.63 14.55 10.01
CA PHE A 260 8.94 13.29 9.75
C PHE A 260 7.93 13.42 8.61
N TRP A 261 7.17 14.52 8.56
CA TRP A 261 6.22 14.80 7.47
C TRP A 261 6.89 14.83 6.11
N LEU A 262 8.02 15.53 5.98
CA LEU A 262 8.76 15.57 4.71
C LEU A 262 9.28 14.18 4.32
N GLY A 263 9.72 13.39 5.31
CA GLY A 263 10.11 11.98 5.10
C GLY A 263 8.95 11.12 4.60
N VAL A 264 7.78 11.20 5.27
CA VAL A 264 6.56 10.49 4.88
C VAL A 264 6.13 10.90 3.47
N PHE A 265 6.12 12.18 3.16
CA PHE A 265 5.73 12.65 1.84
C PHE A 265 6.64 12.05 0.75
N SER A 266 7.96 12.09 0.95
CA SER A 266 8.92 11.55 -0.02
C SER A 266 8.94 10.03 -0.10
N SER A 267 8.84 9.30 1.00
CA SER A 267 9.00 7.83 1.01
C SER A 267 7.70 7.05 0.93
N VAL A 268 6.56 7.69 1.21
CA VAL A 268 5.24 7.06 1.27
C VAL A 268 4.30 7.62 0.22
N VAL A 269 4.18 8.95 0.12
CA VAL A 269 3.17 9.59 -0.75
C VAL A 269 3.64 9.68 -2.20
N LEU A 270 4.82 10.21 -2.49
CA LEU A 270 5.32 10.34 -3.87
C LEU A 270 5.40 9.00 -4.63
N PRO A 271 5.93 7.90 -4.04
CA PRO A 271 6.08 6.64 -4.75
C PRO A 271 4.75 6.01 -5.23
N ILE A 272 3.63 6.41 -4.62
CA ILE A 272 2.28 5.98 -5.04
C ILE A 272 2.00 6.46 -6.47
N PHE A 273 2.50 7.64 -6.83
CA PHE A 273 2.27 8.24 -8.15
C PHE A 273 3.38 7.89 -9.15
N ASP A 274 4.57 7.49 -8.72
CA ASP A 274 5.68 7.13 -9.63
C ASP A 274 5.39 5.85 -10.43
N GLY A 275 4.93 4.80 -9.75
CA GLY A 275 4.69 3.48 -10.37
C GLY A 275 3.60 3.45 -11.45
N VAL A 276 2.70 4.43 -11.44
CA VAL A 276 1.52 4.49 -12.32
C VAL A 276 1.86 5.04 -13.71
N CYS A 277 2.97 5.75 -13.88
CA CYS A 277 3.18 6.56 -15.09
C CYS A 277 4.60 6.48 -15.69
N GLU A 278 5.66 6.18 -14.92
CA GLU A 278 7.02 5.98 -15.48
C GLU A 278 7.13 4.86 -16.53
N LYS A 279 6.26 3.85 -16.46
CA LYS A 279 6.28 2.71 -17.39
C LYS A 279 5.40 2.90 -18.63
N ARG A 280 4.60 3.99 -18.70
CA ARG A 280 3.81 4.35 -19.88
C ARG A 280 4.64 5.07 -20.93
N ASP A 281 5.58 5.93 -20.51
CA ASP A 281 6.52 6.60 -21.43
C ASP A 281 7.44 5.59 -22.12
N LYS A 282 7.78 4.48 -21.44
CA LYS A 282 8.52 3.35 -22.05
C LYS A 282 7.65 2.50 -22.98
N ALA A 283 6.36 2.32 -22.69
CA ALA A 283 5.45 1.59 -23.57
C ALA A 283 5.26 2.32 -24.92
N LEU A 284 5.18 3.66 -24.89
CA LEU A 284 5.05 4.48 -26.10
C LEU A 284 6.35 4.54 -26.93
N GLN A 285 7.52 4.38 -26.31
CA GLN A 285 8.81 4.32 -27.02
C GLN A 285 9.09 2.94 -27.63
N THR A 286 8.54 1.86 -27.07
CA THR A 286 8.83 0.48 -27.54
C THR A 286 7.99 0.09 -28.77
N GLU A 287 6.89 0.80 -29.05
CA GLU A 287 6.03 0.55 -30.23
C GLU A 287 6.65 1.05 -31.56
N GLN A 288 7.79 1.77 -31.52
CA GLN A 288 8.47 2.24 -32.74
C GLN A 288 9.68 1.42 -33.18
N ASP A 289 10.20 0.49 -32.36
CA ASP A 289 11.39 -0.29 -32.69
C ASP A 289 11.16 -1.81 -32.55
N SER A 290 10.81 -2.43 -33.69
CA SER A 290 10.94 -3.86 -34.03
C SER A 290 10.03 -4.91 -33.35
N PRO A 291 9.38 -5.83 -34.11
CA PRO A 291 8.56 -6.91 -33.58
C PRO A 291 9.40 -8.18 -33.39
N THR A 292 10.11 -8.34 -32.28
CA THR A 292 10.64 -9.68 -31.90
C THR A 292 11.13 -9.71 -30.45
N ALA A 293 10.27 -10.19 -29.54
CA ALA A 293 10.59 -11.03 -28.39
C ALA A 293 9.42 -10.96 -27.40
N GLU A 294 8.61 -12.02 -27.35
CA GLU A 294 7.69 -12.28 -26.24
C GLU A 294 8.52 -12.42 -24.95
N SER A 295 8.57 -11.34 -24.16
CA SER A 295 8.91 -11.43 -22.75
C SER A 295 7.63 -11.63 -21.95
N PRO A 296 7.62 -12.43 -20.86
CA PRO A 296 6.40 -12.73 -20.14
C PRO A 296 5.89 -11.44 -19.50
N HIS A 297 4.72 -11.01 -19.98
CA HIS A 297 3.95 -9.88 -19.47
C HIS A 297 3.95 -9.84 -17.94
N ARG A 298 4.70 -8.90 -17.35
CA ARG A 298 4.29 -8.33 -16.07
C ARG A 298 3.13 -7.42 -16.41
N ASP A 299 1.90 -7.88 -16.20
CA ASP A 299 0.70 -7.06 -16.27
C ASP A 299 0.90 -5.81 -15.41
N ALA A 300 1.27 -4.71 -16.05
CA ALA A 300 1.49 -3.44 -15.38
C ALA A 300 0.12 -2.90 -14.98
N ILE A 301 -0.18 -2.98 -13.69
CA ILE A 301 -1.44 -2.49 -13.12
C ILE A 301 -1.48 -0.97 -13.32
N THR A 302 -2.11 -0.55 -14.41
CA THR A 302 -2.43 0.84 -14.68
C THR A 302 -3.69 1.16 -13.90
N TRP A 303 -3.66 2.18 -13.04
CA TRP A 303 -4.89 2.63 -12.37
C TRP A 303 -5.95 2.99 -13.40
N ASP A 304 -7.19 2.63 -13.11
CA ASP A 304 -8.33 3.12 -13.88
C ASP A 304 -8.52 4.64 -13.64
N THR A 305 -9.32 5.25 -14.52
CA THR A 305 -9.64 6.68 -14.44
C THR A 305 -10.23 7.06 -13.07
N GLU A 306 -11.01 6.17 -12.45
CA GLU A 306 -11.64 6.43 -11.16
C GLU A 306 -10.64 6.40 -10.00
N THR A 307 -9.78 5.37 -9.91
CA THR A 307 -8.76 5.28 -8.84
C THR A 307 -7.76 6.42 -8.95
N SER A 308 -7.36 6.76 -10.18
CA SER A 308 -6.47 7.91 -10.40
C SER A 308 -7.12 9.24 -10.02
N ALA A 309 -8.43 9.40 -10.23
CA ALA A 309 -9.15 10.58 -9.80
C ALA A 309 -9.20 10.72 -8.27
N VAL A 310 -9.55 9.64 -7.56
CA VAL A 310 -9.57 9.63 -6.10
C VAL A 310 -8.17 9.91 -5.53
N ALA A 311 -7.13 9.28 -6.08
CA ALA A 311 -5.76 9.48 -5.61
C ALA A 311 -5.29 10.93 -5.76
N LEU A 312 -5.57 11.56 -6.90
CA LEU A 312 -5.16 12.94 -7.14
C LEU A 312 -5.90 13.92 -6.23
N GLN A 313 -7.20 13.68 -6.01
CA GLN A 313 -7.99 14.46 -5.07
C GLN A 313 -7.42 14.35 -3.65
N CYS A 314 -7.17 13.12 -3.16
CA CYS A 314 -6.59 12.90 -1.84
C CYS A 314 -5.21 13.58 -1.68
N LEU A 315 -4.38 13.58 -2.74
CA LEU A 315 -3.08 14.26 -2.74
C LEU A 315 -3.25 15.78 -2.55
N VAL A 316 -4.14 16.40 -3.34
CA VAL A 316 -4.39 17.84 -3.27
C VAL A 316 -4.99 18.23 -1.93
N ASP A 317 -5.99 17.51 -1.45
CA ASP A 317 -6.64 17.77 -0.15
C ASP A 317 -5.64 17.66 1.01
N LEU A 318 -4.76 16.65 0.97
CA LEU A 318 -3.70 16.48 1.96
C LEU A 318 -2.72 17.65 1.92
N PHE A 319 -2.29 18.05 0.72
CA PHE A 319 -1.34 19.13 0.55
C PHE A 319 -1.91 20.49 1.00
N ILE A 320 -3.19 20.76 0.70
CA ILE A 320 -3.89 21.95 1.19
C ILE A 320 -3.94 21.95 2.72
N SER A 321 -4.31 20.82 3.32
CA SER A 321 -4.48 20.68 4.77
C SER A 321 -3.17 20.90 5.55
N PHE A 322 -2.04 20.46 5.00
CA PHE A 322 -0.72 20.57 5.63
C PHE A 322 0.23 21.51 4.88
N TYR A 323 -0.31 22.50 4.16
CA TYR A 323 0.46 23.38 3.28
C TYR A 323 1.66 24.02 3.95
N ASP A 324 1.52 24.54 5.17
CA ASP A 324 2.64 25.21 5.87
C ASP A 324 3.85 24.28 6.10
N VAL A 325 3.60 23.00 6.35
CA VAL A 325 4.63 21.99 6.59
C VAL A 325 5.17 21.45 5.27
N LEU A 326 4.29 21.22 4.30
CA LEU A 326 4.58 20.60 3.01
C LEU A 326 4.97 21.59 1.90
N ARG A 327 4.97 22.90 2.17
CA ARG A 327 5.34 23.95 1.20
C ARG A 327 6.63 23.65 0.42
N PRO A 328 7.73 23.13 1.04
CA PRO A 328 8.95 22.76 0.31
C PRO A 328 8.77 21.65 -0.75
N ARG A 329 7.62 20.98 -0.77
CA ARG A 329 7.25 19.89 -1.68
C ARG A 329 6.23 20.31 -2.74
N LEU A 330 5.94 21.61 -2.87
CA LEU A 330 5.03 22.12 -3.90
C LEU A 330 5.44 21.67 -5.29
N SER A 331 6.73 21.73 -5.61
CA SER A 331 7.29 21.31 -6.90
C SER A 331 6.93 19.88 -7.26
N ASP A 332 6.98 18.98 -6.27
CA ASP A 332 6.69 17.56 -6.45
C ASP A 332 5.19 17.35 -6.77
N VAL A 333 4.31 18.08 -6.08
CA VAL A 333 2.85 18.05 -6.34
C VAL A 333 2.53 18.62 -7.73
N VAL A 334 3.08 19.79 -8.05
CA VAL A 334 2.87 20.43 -9.36
C VAL A 334 3.38 19.54 -10.48
N PHE A 335 4.51 18.86 -10.29
CA PHE A 335 5.03 17.90 -11.25
C PHE A 335 4.06 16.73 -11.49
N ILE A 336 3.52 16.14 -10.41
CA ILE A 336 2.51 15.07 -10.49
C ILE A 336 1.27 15.57 -11.26
N LEU A 337 0.69 16.71 -10.87
CA LEU A 337 -0.51 17.27 -11.51
C LEU A 337 -0.27 17.55 -13.01
N THR A 338 0.86 18.19 -13.33
CA THR A 338 1.28 18.51 -14.70
C THR A 338 1.51 17.26 -15.55
N ARG A 339 1.95 16.15 -14.95
CA ARG A 339 2.06 14.86 -15.65
C ARG A 339 0.69 14.26 -15.96
N TYR A 340 -0.29 14.40 -15.07
CA TYR A 340 -1.68 14.00 -15.34
C TYR A 340 -2.30 14.85 -16.45
N LEU A 341 -2.06 16.16 -16.46
CA LEU A 341 -2.48 17.09 -17.53
C LEU A 341 -1.97 16.69 -18.92
N ARG A 342 -0.77 16.10 -18.99
CA ARG A 342 -0.15 15.64 -20.25
C ARG A 342 -0.65 14.27 -20.73
N SER A 343 -1.55 13.63 -19.98
CA SER A 343 -2.10 12.34 -20.38
C SER A 343 -2.87 12.43 -21.71
N SER A 344 -2.64 11.47 -22.61
CA SER A 344 -3.40 11.32 -23.86
C SER A 344 -4.84 10.84 -23.65
N ILE A 345 -5.15 10.33 -22.45
CA ILE A 345 -6.48 9.84 -22.06
C ILE A 345 -7.26 10.98 -21.41
N GLN A 346 -8.48 11.25 -21.90
CA GLN A 346 -9.34 12.35 -21.45
C GLN A 346 -9.62 12.32 -19.94
N GLY A 347 -9.83 11.14 -19.36
CA GLY A 347 -10.13 10.99 -17.93
C GLY A 347 -9.05 11.57 -17.02
N PRO A 348 -7.84 10.99 -16.98
CA PRO A 348 -6.72 11.50 -16.19
C PRO A 348 -6.35 12.96 -16.48
N ALA A 349 -6.46 13.41 -17.74
CA ALA A 349 -6.20 14.80 -18.10
C ALA A 349 -7.21 15.77 -17.48
N SER A 350 -8.51 15.43 -17.56
CA SER A 350 -9.60 16.19 -16.93
C SER A 350 -9.43 16.25 -15.40
N THR A 351 -9.10 15.11 -14.79
CA THR A 351 -8.77 15.06 -13.35
C THR A 351 -7.59 15.96 -13.01
N GLY A 352 -6.52 15.96 -13.82
CA GLY A 352 -5.38 16.84 -13.63
C GLY A 352 -5.77 18.33 -13.62
N VAL A 353 -6.64 18.75 -14.54
CA VAL A 353 -7.14 20.13 -14.60
C VAL A 353 -7.95 20.47 -13.35
N ALA A 354 -8.87 19.58 -12.97
CA ALA A 354 -9.72 19.78 -11.79
C ALA A 354 -8.88 19.89 -10.51
N ALA A 355 -7.90 18.99 -10.33
CA ALA A 355 -7.01 18.97 -9.18
C ALA A 355 -6.11 20.22 -9.10
N LEU A 356 -5.55 20.68 -10.23
CA LEU A 356 -4.77 21.92 -10.26
C LEU A 356 -5.64 23.16 -9.99
N SER A 357 -6.86 23.18 -10.52
CA SER A 357 -7.81 24.26 -10.26
C SER A 357 -8.21 24.30 -8.78
N HIS A 358 -8.40 23.14 -8.16
CA HIS A 358 -8.68 23.03 -6.73
C HIS A 358 -7.49 23.53 -5.88
N LEU A 359 -6.27 23.08 -6.18
CA LEU A 359 -5.05 23.51 -5.49
C LEU A 359 -4.87 25.04 -5.54
N THR A 360 -4.99 25.62 -6.74
CA THR A 360 -4.80 27.06 -6.96
C THR A 360 -5.96 27.90 -6.44
N GLY A 361 -7.18 27.36 -6.43
CA GLY A 361 -8.35 27.99 -5.83
C GLY A 361 -8.22 28.16 -4.32
N GLU A 362 -7.79 27.10 -3.61
CA GLU A 362 -7.68 27.10 -2.15
C GLU A 362 -6.40 27.78 -1.64
N LEU A 363 -5.25 27.56 -2.30
CA LEU A 363 -3.96 28.11 -1.84
C LEU A 363 -3.57 29.41 -2.53
N GLY A 364 -4.32 29.89 -3.51
CA GLY A 364 -3.92 31.00 -4.37
C GLY A 364 -3.49 32.28 -3.65
N SER A 365 -4.15 32.61 -2.53
CA SER A 365 -3.83 33.78 -1.70
C SER A 365 -2.58 33.59 -0.82
N ARG A 366 -2.12 32.36 -0.63
CA ARG A 366 -1.00 31.97 0.23
C ARG A 366 0.27 31.62 -0.55
N LEU A 367 0.18 31.51 -1.87
CA LEU A 367 1.30 31.29 -2.77
C LEU A 367 2.08 32.58 -2.98
N SER A 368 3.41 32.48 -2.96
CA SER A 368 4.33 33.54 -3.35
C SER A 368 4.38 33.71 -4.87
N GLU A 369 4.97 34.82 -5.34
CA GLU A 369 5.17 35.04 -6.79
C GLU A 369 6.02 33.95 -7.43
N ASP A 370 7.07 33.47 -6.75
CA ASP A 370 7.93 32.39 -7.24
C ASP A 370 7.18 31.07 -7.39
N GLU A 371 6.33 30.72 -6.42
CA GLU A 371 5.49 29.51 -6.45
C GLU A 371 4.42 29.59 -7.54
N TRP A 372 3.81 30.77 -7.73
CA TRP A 372 2.90 31.02 -8.84
C TRP A 372 3.59 30.89 -10.19
N GLN A 373 4.81 31.42 -10.31
CA GLN A 373 5.61 31.31 -11.52
C GLN A 373 5.92 29.85 -11.84
N GLU A 374 6.28 29.04 -10.84
CA GLU A 374 6.50 27.61 -11.01
C GLU A 374 5.25 26.88 -11.56
N ILE A 375 4.08 27.11 -10.96
CA ILE A 375 2.82 26.51 -11.39
C ILE A 375 2.48 26.91 -12.84
N LEU A 376 2.59 28.21 -13.16
CA LEU A 376 2.25 28.74 -14.48
C LEU A 376 3.23 28.25 -15.56
N LEU A 377 4.51 28.10 -15.23
CA LEU A 377 5.50 27.52 -16.14
C LEU A 377 5.20 26.05 -16.42
N ALA A 378 4.89 25.27 -15.40
CA ALA A 378 4.54 23.86 -15.55
C ALA A 378 3.25 23.69 -16.39
N LEU A 379 2.23 24.53 -16.16
CA LEU A 379 1.01 24.56 -16.95
C LEU A 379 1.27 24.92 -18.42
N LYS A 380 2.11 25.94 -18.66
CA LYS A 380 2.51 26.34 -20.00
C LYS A 380 3.21 25.19 -20.73
N GLU A 381 4.13 24.50 -20.06
CA GLU A 381 4.84 23.34 -20.63
C GLU A 381 3.88 22.20 -20.96
N ALA A 382 2.96 21.86 -20.05
CA ALA A 382 1.93 20.86 -20.33
C ALA A 382 1.06 21.25 -21.54
N ALA A 383 0.56 22.48 -21.59
CA ALA A 383 -0.24 22.98 -22.70
C ALA A 383 0.54 22.96 -24.04
N MET A 384 1.82 23.32 -24.04
CA MET A 384 2.66 23.25 -25.24
C MET A 384 2.90 21.82 -25.70
N SER A 385 3.02 20.86 -24.78
CA SER A 385 3.24 19.45 -25.12
C SER A 385 1.98 18.76 -25.67
N THR A 386 0.78 19.20 -25.28
CA THR A 386 -0.49 18.66 -25.80
C THR A 386 -0.95 19.34 -27.09
N LEU A 387 -0.44 20.55 -27.40
CA LEU A 387 -0.80 21.34 -28.57
C LEU A 387 -0.54 20.66 -29.93
N PRO A 388 0.57 19.94 -30.18
CA PRO A 388 0.78 19.22 -31.45
C PRO A 388 -0.28 18.14 -31.70
N GLY A 389 -0.73 17.45 -30.65
CA GLY A 389 -1.81 16.47 -30.72
C GLY A 389 -3.15 17.11 -31.10
N PHE A 390 -3.46 18.26 -30.49
CA PHE A 390 -4.65 19.04 -30.83
C PHE A 390 -4.61 19.58 -32.26
N LYS A 391 -3.47 20.11 -32.72
CA LYS A 391 -3.28 20.55 -34.12
C LYS A 391 -3.43 19.40 -35.11
N LYS A 392 -2.89 18.21 -34.80
CA LYS A 392 -3.04 17.01 -35.62
C LYS A 392 -4.50 16.55 -35.72
N LEU A 393 -5.22 16.60 -34.60
CA LEU A 393 -6.64 16.27 -34.53
C LEU A 393 -7.48 17.26 -35.36
N LEU A 394 -7.19 18.55 -35.26
CA LEU A 394 -7.79 19.60 -36.10
C LEU A 394 -7.54 19.37 -37.58
N THR A 395 -6.30 19.08 -38.00
CA THR A 395 -6.00 18.78 -39.41
C THR A 395 -6.71 17.52 -39.90
N THR A 396 -6.76 16.46 -39.08
CA THR A 396 -7.52 15.24 -39.46
C THR A 396 -9.02 15.49 -39.53
N MET A 397 -9.57 16.40 -38.72
CA MET A 397 -10.98 16.79 -38.79
C MET A 397 -11.27 17.69 -40.00
N ASP A 398 -10.33 18.54 -40.40
CA ASP A 398 -10.42 19.35 -41.62
C ASP A 398 -10.29 18.48 -42.90
N ASP A 399 -9.56 17.36 -42.82
CA ASP A 399 -9.40 16.39 -43.91
C ASP A 399 -10.61 15.44 -44.08
N ILE A 400 -11.50 15.33 -43.07
CA ILE A 400 -12.76 14.59 -43.19
C ILE A 400 -13.73 15.43 -44.04
N LYS A 401 -13.72 15.19 -45.35
CA LYS A 401 -14.77 15.68 -46.25
C LYS A 401 -16.08 14.99 -45.87
N VAL A 402 -16.97 15.74 -45.21
CA VAL A 402 -18.39 15.39 -45.12
C VAL A 402 -18.91 15.19 -46.54
N PRO A 403 -19.48 14.02 -46.90
CA PRO A 403 -20.14 13.88 -48.20
C PRO A 403 -21.25 14.92 -48.26
N HIS A 404 -21.14 15.88 -49.18
CA HIS A 404 -22.26 16.75 -49.50
C HIS A 404 -23.36 15.87 -50.11
N ASN A 405 -24.35 15.50 -49.29
CA ASN A 405 -25.63 15.00 -49.78
C ASN A 405 -26.41 16.19 -50.36
N SER A 406 -25.93 16.69 -51.50
CA SER A 406 -26.69 17.57 -52.38
C SER A 406 -27.42 16.68 -53.40
N GLN A 407 -28.47 16.00 -52.96
CA GLN A 407 -29.55 15.60 -53.85
C GLN A 407 -30.80 16.34 -53.40
N SER A 408 -31.08 17.41 -54.14
CA SER A 408 -32.34 18.11 -54.18
C SER A 408 -33.50 17.14 -54.41
N TYR A 409 -34.42 17.07 -53.45
CA TYR A 409 -35.74 16.48 -53.66
C TYR A 409 -36.47 17.27 -54.76
N SER A 410 -36.61 16.68 -55.94
CA SER A 410 -37.68 17.01 -56.88
C SER A 410 -38.58 15.80 -57.02
N ASN A 411 -39.81 15.92 -56.53
CA ASN A 411 -40.88 14.95 -56.69
C ASN A 411 -41.28 14.80 -58.17
N THR A 412 -41.24 13.57 -58.69
CA THR A 412 -42.31 13.03 -59.57
C THR A 412 -42.24 11.50 -59.67
N GLU A 413 -43.42 10.91 -59.78
CA GLU A 413 -43.82 9.51 -59.60
C GLU A 413 -43.25 8.51 -60.61
N THR A 414 -43.03 7.24 -60.21
CA THR A 414 -43.76 6.02 -60.68
C THR A 414 -43.02 4.70 -60.37
N SER A 415 -43.77 3.76 -59.77
CA SER A 415 -43.68 2.28 -59.80
C SER A 415 -42.34 1.55 -60.00
N SER A 416 -41.95 0.70 -59.04
CA SER A 416 -42.15 -0.77 -59.09
C SER A 416 -41.22 -1.54 -58.13
N ASP A 417 -41.84 -2.51 -57.46
CA ASP A 417 -41.41 -3.77 -56.85
C ASP A 417 -39.97 -4.08 -56.37
N HIS A 418 -39.97 -4.83 -55.26
CA HIS A 418 -38.94 -5.71 -54.69
C HIS A 418 -37.71 -5.14 -53.93
N GLY A 419 -37.73 -5.38 -52.60
CA GLY A 419 -36.76 -6.31 -52.00
C GLY A 419 -35.68 -5.74 -51.07
N LEU A 420 -35.72 -6.26 -49.82
CA LEU A 420 -34.64 -6.43 -48.85
C LEU A 420 -34.43 -5.34 -47.78
N THR A 421 -34.66 -5.81 -46.56
CA THR A 421 -34.51 -5.21 -45.24
C THR A 421 -33.06 -5.21 -44.73
N ASN A 422 -32.79 -4.24 -43.85
CA ASN A 422 -31.74 -4.12 -42.84
C ASN A 422 -30.43 -3.41 -43.26
N ASP A 423 -30.29 -2.15 -42.82
CA ASP A 423 -29.09 -1.61 -42.15
C ASP A 423 -29.42 -0.23 -41.52
N ASP A 424 -30.10 -0.23 -40.36
CA ASP A 424 -30.47 0.99 -39.59
C ASP A 424 -29.48 1.27 -38.43
N LEU A 425 -28.23 0.78 -38.47
CA LEU A 425 -27.27 0.94 -37.36
C LEU A 425 -26.07 1.85 -37.64
N GLU A 426 -25.85 2.29 -38.89
CA GLU A 426 -24.76 3.23 -39.22
C GLU A 426 -25.20 4.70 -39.23
N ASP A 427 -26.49 4.99 -39.42
CA ASP A 427 -26.97 6.37 -39.61
C ASP A 427 -27.01 7.17 -38.30
N ASP A 428 -27.26 6.50 -37.16
CA ASP A 428 -27.24 7.14 -35.82
C ASP A 428 -25.84 7.59 -35.39
N ASN A 429 -24.78 6.94 -35.89
CA ASN A 429 -23.40 7.35 -35.61
C ASN A 429 -22.99 8.57 -36.44
N LEU A 430 -23.42 8.65 -37.70
CA LEU A 430 -23.16 9.79 -38.58
C LEU A 430 -23.90 11.05 -38.12
N GLN A 431 -25.14 10.90 -37.63
CA GLN A 431 -25.94 12.01 -37.09
C GLN A 431 -25.31 12.59 -35.81
N ASN A 432 -24.79 11.73 -34.93
CA ASN A 432 -24.10 12.15 -33.70
C ASN A 432 -22.77 12.84 -34.00
N VAL A 433 -22.00 12.36 -34.97
CA VAL A 433 -20.75 13.01 -35.42
C VAL A 433 -21.05 14.37 -36.05
N ALA A 434 -22.09 14.48 -36.88
CA ALA A 434 -22.53 15.75 -37.44
C ALA A 434 -22.99 16.75 -36.37
N TYR A 435 -23.71 16.29 -35.35
CA TYR A 435 -24.16 17.10 -34.23
C TYR A 435 -22.98 17.66 -33.42
N VAL A 436 -21.99 16.83 -33.10
CA VAL A 436 -20.77 17.25 -32.38
C VAL A 436 -19.94 18.24 -33.20
N VAL A 437 -19.78 18.00 -34.51
CA VAL A 437 -19.06 18.90 -35.43
C VAL A 437 -19.76 20.27 -35.58
N SER A 438 -21.09 20.30 -35.56
CA SER A 438 -21.85 21.55 -35.65
C SER A 438 -21.69 22.43 -34.41
N ARG A 439 -21.57 21.83 -33.22
CA ARG A 439 -21.52 22.53 -31.94
C ARG A 439 -20.13 23.08 -31.61
N THR A 440 -19.07 22.48 -32.15
CA THR A 440 -17.69 22.93 -31.97
C THR A 440 -17.29 24.04 -32.95
N LYS A 441 -18.01 24.23 -34.06
CA LYS A 441 -17.78 25.34 -35.01
C LYS A 441 -18.47 26.65 -34.62
N SER A 442 -19.31 26.66 -33.58
CA SER A 442 -20.08 27.84 -33.15
C SER A 442 -19.51 28.57 -31.92
N HIS A 443 -18.25 28.34 -31.54
CA HIS A 443 -17.56 29.09 -30.49
C HIS A 443 -16.23 29.65 -30.96
#